data_AF-A0A3E2N3G5-F1
#
_entry.id   AF-A0A3E2N3G5-F1
#
_cell.length_a   1.000
_cell.length_b   1.000
_cell.length_c   1.000
_cell.angle_alpha   90.00
_cell.angle_beta   90.00
_cell.angle_gamma   90.00
#
_symmetry.space_group_name_H-M   'P 1'
#
loop_
_entity.id
_entity.type
_entity.pdbx_description
1 polymer ?
#
loop_
_entity_poly.entity_id
_entity_poly.type
_entity_poly.pdbx_seq_one_letter_code
_entity_poly.pdbx_strand_id
1 'polypeptide(L)' 'GNTQARGLRTYGCIQDADAQREGINASARYPKNWVTTGDPAREFTMIQSAPLMLLADPDEFVSVQLA' A
#
# COMPACT_ATOMS: atom_id res chain seq x y z
N GLY A 1 2.27 -16.12 -21.08
CA GLY A 1 1.48 -15.55 -19.97
C GLY A 1 0.08 -15.24 -20.45
N ASN A 2 -0.90 -15.33 -19.56
CA ASN A 2 -2.31 -15.07 -19.85
C ASN A 2 -2.67 -13.60 -19.55
N THR A 3 -3.10 -12.86 -20.58
CA THR A 3 -3.47 -11.44 -20.43
C THR A 3 -4.88 -11.23 -19.89
N GLN A 4 -5.66 -12.30 -19.75
CA GLN A 4 -7.00 -12.28 -19.14
C GLN A 4 -6.96 -12.56 -17.64
N ALA A 5 -5.83 -13.00 -17.08
CA ALA A 5 -5.68 -13.22 -15.65
C ALA A 5 -5.89 -11.90 -14.89
N ARG A 6 -7.00 -11.79 -14.15
CA ARG A 6 -7.38 -10.55 -13.44
C ARG A 6 -6.77 -10.52 -12.05
N GLY A 7 -5.67 -9.77 -11.90
CA GLY A 7 -5.10 -9.47 -10.60
C GLY A 7 -5.97 -8.51 -9.76
N LEU A 8 -5.98 -8.73 -8.46
CA LEU A 8 -6.59 -7.88 -7.45
C LEU A 8 -5.53 -7.01 -6.79
N ARG A 9 -5.82 -5.72 -6.65
CA ARG A 9 -5.05 -4.81 -5.79
C ARG A 9 -5.71 -4.78 -4.43
N THR A 10 -5.06 -5.38 -3.44
CA THR A 10 -5.56 -5.38 -2.07
C THR A 10 -4.69 -4.46 -1.21
N TYR A 11 -5.32 -3.80 -0.24
CA TYR A 11 -4.65 -2.89 0.67
C TYR A 11 -5.09 -3.22 2.10
N GLY A 12 -4.12 -3.56 2.94
CA GLY A 12 -4.33 -3.77 4.37
C GLY A 12 -4.62 -2.47 5.12
N CYS A 13 -4.95 -2.63 6.40
CA CYS A 13 -5.20 -1.50 7.29
C CYS A 13 -3.92 -0.72 7.59
N ILE A 14 -4.02 0.61 7.55
CA ILE A 14 -2.95 1.53 7.95
C ILE A 14 -2.88 1.56 9.49
N GLN A 15 -1.69 1.30 10.04
CA GLN A 15 -1.49 1.18 11.49
C GLN A 15 -1.05 2.51 12.15
N ASP A 16 -1.08 3.63 11.43
CA ASP A 16 -0.82 4.95 12.01
C ASP A 16 -1.93 5.33 12.99
N ALA A 17 -1.55 5.81 14.18
CA ALA A 17 -2.51 6.20 15.20
C ALA A 17 -3.40 7.39 14.78
N ASP A 18 -2.89 8.28 13.91
CA ASP A 18 -3.68 9.39 13.40
C ASP A 18 -4.69 8.90 12.35
N ALA A 19 -4.29 7.98 11.47
CA ALA A 19 -5.19 7.31 10.53
C ALA A 19 -6.32 6.56 11.26
N GLN A 20 -5.99 5.85 12.35
CA GLN A 20 -6.98 5.15 13.18
C GLN A 20 -7.95 6.13 13.86
N ARG A 21 -7.46 7.28 14.37
CA ARG A 21 -8.32 8.33 14.96
C ARG A 21 -9.23 8.99 13.93
N GLU A 22 -8.80 9.11 12.69
CA GLU A 22 -9.61 9.57 11.56
C GLU A 22 -10.59 8.50 11.05
N GLY A 23 -10.53 7.26 11.57
CA GLY A 23 -11.36 6.14 11.14
C GLY A 23 -10.93 5.52 9.80
N ILE A 24 -9.71 5.79 9.34
CA ILE A 24 -9.17 5.27 8.08
C ILE A 24 -8.61 3.86 8.33
N ASN A 25 -9.47 2.85 8.09
CA ASN A 25 -9.13 1.44 8.31
C ASN A 25 -8.67 0.70 7.04
N ALA A 26 -8.85 1.28 5.86
CA ALA A 26 -8.34 0.76 4.60
C ALA A 26 -8.17 1.91 3.61
N SER A 27 -6.94 2.16 3.19
CA SER A 27 -6.65 3.14 2.15
C SER A 27 -5.51 2.63 1.27
N ALA A 28 -5.56 2.96 -0.01
CA ALA A 28 -4.44 2.70 -0.90
C ALA A 28 -3.18 3.45 -0.46
N ARG A 29 -3.34 4.67 0.06
CA ARG A 29 -2.26 5.54 0.56
C ARG A 29 -2.78 6.47 1.66
N TYR A 30 -2.03 6.66 2.73
CA TYR A 30 -2.30 7.65 3.77
C TYR A 30 -1.15 8.68 3.77
N PRO A 31 -1.33 9.85 3.13
CA PRO A 31 -0.36 10.94 3.17
C PRO A 31 -0.46 11.71 4.48
N LYS A 32 0.69 12.05 5.05
CA LYS A 32 0.82 12.79 6.30
C LYS A 32 1.92 13.84 6.18
N ASN A 33 1.65 15.06 6.64
CA ASN A 33 2.63 16.11 6.84
C ASN A 33 2.63 16.48 8.32
N TRP A 34 3.81 16.68 8.91
CA TRP A 34 3.93 17.23 10.25
C TRP A 34 5.24 17.99 10.43
N VAL A 35 5.25 18.88 11.41
CA VAL A 35 6.45 19.61 11.84
C VAL A 35 6.80 19.17 13.25
N THR A 36 8.03 18.70 13.45
CA THR A 36 8.60 18.53 14.79
C THR A 36 9.15 19.88 15.24
N THR A 37 8.51 20.47 16.26
CA THR A 37 8.94 21.75 16.86
C THR A 37 10.14 21.55 17.79
N GLY A 38 11.13 22.43 17.71
CA GLY A 38 12.37 22.37 18.48
C GLY A 38 13.45 23.25 17.85
N ASP A 39 14.70 23.09 18.26
CA ASP A 39 15.84 23.81 17.68
C ASP A 39 16.86 22.79 17.09
N PRO A 40 16.84 22.52 15.77
CA PRO A 40 16.00 23.14 14.73
C PRO A 40 14.64 22.46 14.57
N ALA A 41 13.64 23.25 14.17
CA ALA A 41 12.38 22.71 13.68
C ALA A 41 12.59 21.94 12.38
N ARG A 42 11.84 20.85 12.19
CA ARG A 42 11.93 20.01 10.99
C ARG A 42 10.55 19.62 10.48
N GLU A 43 10.32 19.84 9.19
CA GLU A 43 9.12 19.41 8.50
C GLU A 43 9.34 18.05 7.84
N PHE A 44 8.35 17.18 7.94
CA PHE A 44 8.37 15.84 7.36
C PHE A 44 7.10 15.60 6.56
N THR A 45 7.26 14.80 5.51
CA THR A 45 6.15 14.18 4.81
C THR A 45 6.34 12.67 4.80
N MET A 46 5.24 11.93 4.91
CA MET A 46 5.24 10.46 4.86
C MET A 46 4.00 9.99 4.12
N ILE A 47 4.14 8.89 3.38
CA ILE A 47 3.00 8.17 2.81
C ILE A 47 3.08 6.73 3.31
N GLN A 48 2.02 6.28 3.97
CA GLN A 48 1.88 4.87 4.36
C GLN A 48 0.96 4.12 3.40
N SER A 49 1.28 2.85 3.14
CA SER A 49 0.48 1.93 2.34
C SER A 49 0.79 0.49 2.77
N ALA A 50 -0.19 -0.40 2.66
CA ALA A 50 -0.03 -1.83 2.93
C ALA A 50 -0.50 -2.67 1.74
N PRO A 51 0.17 -2.61 0.57
CA PRO A 51 -0.31 -3.25 -0.65
C PRO A 51 0.00 -4.76 -0.69
N LEU A 52 -0.92 -5.54 -1.25
CA LEU A 52 -0.69 -6.92 -1.70
C LEU A 52 -1.36 -7.12 -3.07
N MET A 53 -0.53 -7.44 -4.07
CA MET A 53 -1.00 -7.76 -5.42
C MET A 53 -1.31 -9.25 -5.47
N LEU A 54 -2.58 -9.60 -5.62
CA LEU A 54 -3.08 -10.96 -5.50
C LEU A 54 -3.61 -11.44 -6.84
N LEU A 55 -3.29 -12.69 -7.22
CA LEU A 55 -4.02 -13.38 -8.27
C LEU A 55 -5.27 -14.02 -7.68
N ALA A 56 -6.43 -13.74 -8.28
CA ALA A 56 -7.68 -14.35 -7.84
C ALA A 56 -7.64 -15.89 -8.03
N ASP A 57 -7.04 -16.33 -9.13
CA ASP A 57 -6.68 -17.70 -9.40
C ASP A 57 -5.22 -17.74 -9.91
N PRO A 58 -4.28 -18.33 -9.16
CA PRO A 58 -2.89 -18.43 -9.59
C PRO A 58 -2.68 -19.40 -10.76
N ASP A 59 -3.60 -20.35 -11.01
CA ASP A 59 -3.46 -21.36 -12.07
C ASP A 59 -3.75 -20.77 -13.46
N GLU A 60 -4.37 -19.59 -13.54
CA GLU A 60 -4.64 -18.89 -14.80
C GLU A 60 -3.36 -18.39 -15.51
N PHE A 61 -2.19 -18.41 -14.85
CA PHE A 61 -0.95 -17.88 -15.40
C PHE A 61 0.19 -18.89 -15.41
N VAL A 62 0.72 -19.15 -16.60
CA VAL A 62 1.91 -19.99 -16.81
C VAL A 62 3.08 -19.15 -17.34
N SER A 63 4.26 -19.38 -16.76
CA SER A 63 5.55 -18.87 -17.22
C SER A 63 6.44 -20.03 -17.65
N VAL A 64 7.06 -19.93 -18.83
CA VAL A 64 7.99 -20.95 -19.37
C VAL A 64 9.32 -20.27 -19.66
N GLN A 65 10.41 -20.77 -19.09
CA GLN A 65 11.76 -20.34 -19.42
C GLN A 65 12.28 -21.17 -20.58
N LEU A 66 12.76 -20.51 -21.64
CA LEU A 66 13.40 -21.15 -22.78
C LEU A 66 14.93 -21.20 -22.57
N ALA A 67 15.58 -22.16 -23.24
CA ALA A 67 17.04 -22.33 -23.24
C ALA A 67 17.75 -21.30 -24.12
#